data_AF-X8DWX5-F1
#
_entry.id   AF-X8DWX5-F1
#
_cell.length_a   1.000
_cell.length_b   1.000
_cell.length_c   1.000
_cell.angle_alpha   90.00
_cell.angle_beta   90.00
_cell.angle_gamma   90.00
#
_symmetry.space_group_name_H-M   'P 1'
#
loop_
_entity.id
_entity.type
_entity.pdbx_description
1 polymer ?
#
loop_
_entity_poly.entity_id
_entity_poly.type
_entity_poly.pdbx_seq_one_letter_code
_entity_poly.pdbx_strand_id
1 'polypeptide(L)' 'MVISIALLGIAMKSLPVGTAYAIWVGVGAVGTAVLGIVLFGDSANVWRLLSLGLIVAGIIGLKLAS' A
#
# COMPACT_ATOMS: atom_id res chain seq x y z
N MET A 1 2.24 12.68 9.99
CA MET A 1 2.59 13.06 8.60
C MET A 1 4.09 13.12 8.35
N VAL A 2 4.87 13.84 9.16
CA VAL A 2 6.31 14.08 8.91
C VAL A 2 7.12 12.80 8.70
N ILE A 3 6.93 11.78 9.55
CA ILE A 3 7.62 10.49 9.45
C ILE A 3 7.27 9.76 8.14
N SER A 4 6.00 9.78 7.73
CA SER A 4 5.52 9.10 6.52
C SER A 4 6.08 9.76 5.25
N ILE A 5 6.10 11.09 5.19
CA ILE A 5 6.72 11.82 4.08
C ILE A 5 8.25 11.66 4.07
N ALA A 6 8.90 11.63 5.23
CA ALA A 6 10.34 11.39 5.30
C ALA A 6 10.71 10.00 4.75
N LEU A 7 9.94 8.95 5.10
CA LEU A 7 10.12 7.60 4.56
C LEU A 7 9.89 7.55 3.04
N LEU A 8 8.88 8.28 2.52
CA LEU A 8 8.66 8.41 1.09
C LEU A 8 9.85 9.11 0.39
N GLY A 9 10.36 10.20 0.97
CA GLY A 9 11.52 10.92 0.45
C GLY A 9 12.79 10.07 0.40
N ILE A 10 12.96 9.15 1.36
CA ILE A 10 14.05 8.15 1.33
C ILE A 10 13.80 7.13 0.22
N ALA A 11 12.58 6.60 0.08
CA ALA A 11 12.25 5.63 -0.96
C ALA A 11 12.44 6.20 -2.39
N MET A 12 12.11 7.47 -2.59
CA MET A 12 12.29 8.17 -3.87
C MET A 12 13.76 8.36 -4.29
N LYS A 13 14.73 8.15 -3.39
CA LYS A 13 16.16 8.13 -3.77
C LYS A 13 16.56 6.87 -4.53
N SER A 14 15.78 5.80 -4.40
CA SER A 14 16.12 4.48 -4.95
C SER A 14 15.06 3.93 -5.91
N LEU A 15 13.83 4.46 -5.86
CA LEU A 15 12.70 4.02 -6.67
C LEU A 15 12.21 5.17 -7.56
N PRO A 16 11.75 4.87 -8.79
CA PRO A 16 11.04 5.85 -9.61
C PRO A 16 9.85 6.43 -8.85
N VAL A 17 9.56 7.70 -9.08
CA VAL A 17 8.50 8.46 -8.38
C VAL A 17 7.14 7.74 -8.42
N GLY A 18 6.76 7.20 -9.58
CA GLY A 18 5.51 6.47 -9.75
C GLY A 18 5.42 5.21 -8.88
N THR A 19 6.50 4.43 -8.84
CA THR A 19 6.59 3.19 -8.05
C THR A 19 6.63 3.49 -6.55
N ALA A 20 7.38 4.52 -6.14
CA ALA A 20 7.42 4.98 -4.75
C ALA A 20 6.04 5.45 -4.27
N TYR A 21 5.31 6.22 -5.10
CA TYR A 21 3.96 6.70 -4.75
C TYR A 21 2.94 5.57 -4.69
N ALA A 22 2.99 4.63 -5.64
CA ALA A 22 2.11 3.46 -5.65
C ALA A 22 2.31 2.58 -4.40
N ILE A 23 3.56 2.33 -4.00
CA ILE A 23 3.89 1.61 -2.76
C ILE A 23 3.37 2.37 -1.54
N TRP A 24 3.59 3.68 -1.48
CA TRP A 24 3.19 4.51 -0.34
C TRP A 24 1.67 4.52 -0.11
N VAL A 25 0.89 4.78 -1.17
CA VAL A 25 -0.58 4.75 -1.10
C VAL A 25 -1.07 3.33 -0.80
N GLY A 26 -0.46 2.33 -1.45
CA GLY A 26 -0.80 0.93 -1.27
C GLY A 26 -0.65 0.43 0.15
N VAL A 27 0.49 0.71 0.79
CA VAL A 27 0.73 0.36 2.19
C VAL A 27 -0.28 1.06 3.11
N GLY A 28 -0.61 2.32 2.85
CA GLY A 28 -1.65 3.04 3.60
C GLY A 28 -3.03 2.40 3.45
N ALA A 29 -3.45 2.07 2.23
CA ALA A 29 -4.75 1.47 1.95
C ALA A 29 -4.87 0.05 2.54
N VAL A 30 -3.85 -0.78 2.37
CA VAL A 30 -3.83 -2.15 2.91
C VAL A 30 -3.76 -2.12 4.44
N GLY A 31 -2.89 -1.29 5.01
CA GLY A 31 -2.73 -1.17 6.45
C GLY A 31 -4.02 -0.70 7.13
N THR A 32 -4.68 0.33 6.59
CA THR A 32 -5.95 0.82 7.13
C THR A 32 -7.07 -0.21 6.99
N ALA A 33 -7.15 -0.94 5.87
CA ALA A 33 -8.16 -1.98 5.71
C ALA A 33 -7.96 -3.16 6.68
N VAL A 34 -6.71 -3.61 6.86
CA VAL A 34 -6.38 -4.69 7.80
C VAL A 34 -6.64 -4.26 9.24
N LEU A 35 -6.21 -3.07 9.63
CA LEU A 35 -6.49 -2.52 10.97
C LEU A 35 -7.99 -2.31 11.19
N GLY A 36 -8.74 -1.91 10.15
CA GLY A 36 -10.20 -1.87 10.15
C GLY A 36 -10.79 -3.20 10.60
N ILE A 37 -10.39 -4.29 9.94
CA ILE A 37 -10.89 -5.63 10.22
C ILE A 37 -10.49 -6.09 11.63
N VAL A 38 -9.23 -5.89 12.02
CA VAL A 38 -8.68 -6.42 13.28
C VAL A 38 -9.12 -5.62 14.51
N LEU A 39 -9.10 -4.29 14.44
CA LEU A 39 -9.37 -3.42 15.60
C LEU A 39 -10.83 -3.03 15.72
N PHE A 40 -11.53 -2.86 14.59
CA PHE A 40 -12.91 -2.35 14.57
C PHE A 40 -13.94 -3.42 14.21
N GLY A 41 -13.50 -4.66 13.91
CA GLY A 41 -14.38 -5.76 13.56
C GLY A 41 -15.09 -5.57 12.22
N ASP A 42 -14.52 -4.75 11.32
CA ASP A 42 -15.05 -4.51 9.99
C ASP A 42 -15.25 -5.84 9.24
N SER A 43 -16.33 -5.94 8.48
CA SER A 43 -16.60 -7.15 7.70
C SER A 43 -15.48 -7.40 6.68
N ALA A 44 -14.78 -8.52 6.86
CA ALA A 44 -13.78 -9.03 5.94
C ALA A 44 -14.47 -9.69 4.73
N ASN A 45 -15.16 -8.87 3.94
CA ASN A 45 -15.83 -9.34 2.72
C ASN A 45 -14.79 -9.93 1.75
N VAL A 46 -15.05 -11.11 1.22
CA VAL A 46 -14.20 -11.80 0.24
C VAL A 46 -13.83 -10.89 -0.93
N TRP A 47 -14.77 -10.09 -1.43
CA TRP A 47 -14.51 -9.14 -2.52
C TRP A 47 -13.54 -8.04 -2.12
N ARG A 48 -13.64 -7.52 -0.89
CA ARG A 48 -12.73 -6.51 -0.34
C ARG A 48 -11.32 -7.07 -0.22
N LEU A 49 -11.18 -8.31 0.27
CA LEU A 49 -9.90 -8.98 0.40
C LEU A 49 -9.26 -9.27 -0.97
N LEU A 50 -10.07 -9.64 -1.96
CA LEU A 50 -9.61 -9.88 -3.33
C LEU A 50 -9.13 -8.58 -4.00
N SER A 51 -9.85 -7.47 -3.80
CA SER A 51 -9.39 -6.14 -4.25
C SER A 51 -8.08 -5.71 -3.58
N LEU A 52 -7.92 -5.94 -2.28
CA LEU A 52 -6.65 -5.69 -1.58
C LEU A 52 -5.53 -6.53 -2.16
N GLY A 53 -5.78 -7.81 -2.46
CA GLY A 53 -4.84 -8.69 -3.13
C GLY A 53 -4.40 -8.16 -4.49
N LEU A 54 -5.34 -7.66 -5.31
CA LEU A 54 -5.04 -7.05 -6.61
C LEU A 54 -4.19 -5.78 -6.48
N ILE A 55 -4.47 -4.93 -5.48
CA ILE A 55 -3.66 -3.74 -5.19
C ILE A 55 -2.22 -4.16 -4.88
N VAL A 56 -2.03 -5.14 -3.98
CA VAL A 56 -0.71 -5.65 -3.61
C VAL A 56 0.01 -6.25 -4.82
N ALA A 57 -0.69 -7.05 -5.63
CA ALA A 57 -0.14 -7.64 -6.85
C ALA A 57 0.31 -6.57 -7.87
N GLY A 58 -0.49 -5.52 -8.07
CA GLY A 58 -0.14 -4.40 -8.94
C GLY A 58 1.10 -3.63 -8.48
N ILE A 59 1.24 -3.42 -7.17
CA ILE A 59 2.42 -2.77 -6.57
C ILE A 59 3.68 -3.61 -6.76
N ILE A 60 3.58 -4.94 -6.56
CA ILE A 60 4.69 -5.85 -6.81
C ILE A 60 5.08 -5.83 -8.29
N GLY A 61 4.09 -5.85 -9.20
CA GLY A 61 4.32 -5.74 -10.64
C GLY A 61 5.04 -4.45 -11.03
N LEU A 62 4.61 -3.30 -10.48
CA LEU A 62 5.28 -2.01 -10.70
C LEU A 62 6.72 -2.02 -10.22
N LYS A 63 7.00 -2.63 -9.05
CA LYS A 63 8.36 -2.75 -8.51
C LYS A 63 9.24 -3.70 -9.32
N LEU A 64 8.68 -4.74 -9.94
CA LEU A 64 9.43 -5.65 -10.81
C LEU A 64 9.72 -5.04 -12.20
N ALA A 65 8.88 -4.12 -12.65
CA ALA A 65 9.02 -3.44 -13.93
C ALA A 65 9.87 -2.14 -13.86
N SER A 66 10.30 -1.74 -12.66
CA SER A 66 11.11 -0.54 -12.38
C SER A 66 12.54 -0.92 -12.04
#